data_AF-A0AB33JAQ4-F1
#
_entry.id   AF-A0AB33JAQ4-F1
#
_cell.length_a   1.000
_cell.length_b   1.000
_cell.length_c   1.000
_cell.angle_alpha   90.00
_cell.angle_beta   90.00
_cell.angle_gamma   90.00
#
_symmetry.space_group_name_H-M   'P 1'
#
loop_
_entity.id
_entity.type
_entity.pdbx_description
1 polymer ?
#
loop_
_entity_poly.entity_id
_entity_poly.type
_entity_poly.pdbx_seq_one_letter_code
_entity_poly.pdbx_strand_id
1 'polypeptide(L)' 'MSGIKLEDAEYVDLYTDYTTLLDRGEKVSYIVARLSEKYAVSERKVYMLIKRFQNDCKLFAV' A
#
# COMPACT_ATOMS: atom_id res chain seq x y z
N MET A 1 25.99 3.89 -6.71
CA MET A 1 25.12 4.33 -5.61
C MET A 1 23.77 3.65 -5.80
N SER A 2 23.44 2.66 -4.96
CA SER A 2 22.05 2.21 -4.87
C SER A 2 21.27 3.32 -4.20
N GLY A 3 20.73 4.22 -5.02
CA GLY A 3 19.75 5.19 -4.54
C GLY A 3 18.55 4.39 -4.06
N ILE A 4 18.41 4.23 -2.75
CA ILE A 4 17.15 3.83 -2.14
C ILE A 4 16.19 4.93 -2.58
N LYS A 5 15.39 4.66 -3.62
CA LYS A 5 14.39 5.61 -4.10
C LYS A 5 13.45 5.79 -2.90
N LEU A 6 13.42 6.98 -2.31
CA LEU A 6 12.53 7.24 -1.18
C LEU A 6 11.07 6.89 -1.51
N GLU A 7 10.69 7.00 -2.79
CA GLU A 7 9.40 6.52 -3.31
C GLU A 7 9.11 5.05 -2.94
N ASP A 8 10.10 4.15 -2.97
CA ASP A 8 9.91 2.74 -2.59
C ASP A 8 9.66 2.59 -1.07
N ALA A 9 10.26 3.46 -0.24
CA ALA A 9 10.01 3.46 1.20
C ALA A 9 8.61 4.00 1.55
N GLU A 10 8.15 5.04 0.84
CA GLU A 10 6.81 5.60 1.03
C GLU A 10 5.71 4.59 0.66
N TYR A 11 5.92 3.73 -0.33
CA TYR A 11 4.96 2.68 -0.67
C TYR A 11 4.87 1.56 0.39
N VAL A 12 5.96 1.27 1.10
CA VAL A 12 5.96 0.32 2.23
C VAL A 12 5.15 0.87 3.40
N ASP A 13 5.32 2.16 3.70
CA ASP A 13 4.56 2.85 4.75
C ASP A 13 3.07 2.90 4.39
N LEU A 14 2.73 3.23 3.13
CA LEU A 14 1.36 3.20 2.62
C LEU A 14 0.71 1.82 2.78
N TYR A 15 1.41 0.74 2.45
CA TYR A 15 0.88 -0.62 2.61
C TYR A 15 0.70 -1.00 4.09
N THR A 16 1.61 -0.56 4.95
CA THR A 16 1.53 -0.80 6.41
C THR A 16 0.32 -0.09 7.03
N ASP A 17 0.08 1.16 6.64
CA ASP A 17 -1.08 1.96 7.05
C ASP A 17 -2.38 1.32 6.50
N TYR A 18 -2.35 0.85 5.24
CA TYR A 18 -3.44 0.06 4.65
C TYR A 18 -3.77 -1.19 5.47
N THR A 19 -2.78 -2.03 5.79
CA THR A 19 -3.00 -3.26 6.56
C THR A 19 -3.50 -2.98 7.98
N THR A 20 -3.01 -1.89 8.61
CA THR A 20 -3.46 -1.49 9.96
C THR A 20 -4.91 -1.03 9.95
N LEU A 21 -5.31 -0.25 8.95
CA LEU A 21 -6.71 0.19 8.80
C LEU A 21 -7.63 -0.98 8.41
N LEU A 22 -7.13 -1.91 7.59
CA LEU A 22 -7.87 -3.11 7.21
C LEU A 22 -8.08 -4.05 8.41
N ASP A 23 -7.07 -4.22 9.26
CA ASP A 23 -7.14 -5.01 10.50
C ASP A 23 -8.18 -4.44 11.49
N ARG A 24 -8.30 -3.10 11.53
CA ARG A 24 -9.37 -2.41 12.27
C ARG A 24 -10.78 -2.64 11.71
N GLY A 25 -10.91 -3.25 10.52
CA GLY A 25 -12.19 -3.50 9.87
C GLY A 25 -12.73 -2.31 9.06
N GLU A 26 -11.89 -1.31 8.74
CA GLU A 26 -12.31 -0.16 7.93
C GLU A 26 -12.58 -0.59 6.48
N LYS A 27 -13.52 0.10 5.81
CA LYS A 27 -13.82 -0.18 4.40
C LYS A 27 -12.63 0.16 3.50
N VAL A 28 -12.22 -0.78 2.65
CA VAL A 28 -11.12 -0.60 1.68
C VAL A 28 -11.26 0.69 0.87
N SER A 29 -12.45 1.04 0.38
CA SER A 29 -12.67 2.27 -0.39
C SER A 29 -12.35 3.55 0.42
N TYR A 30 -12.63 3.55 1.72
CA TYR A 30 -12.28 4.66 2.61
C TYR A 30 -10.77 4.73 2.85
N ILE A 31 -10.14 3.59 3.08
CA ILE A 31 -8.69 3.49 3.26
C ILE A 31 -7.97 3.99 1.99
N VAL A 32 -8.40 3.56 0.81
CA VAL A 32 -7.80 3.95 -0.47
C VAL A 32 -7.93 5.46 -0.70
N ALA A 33 -9.09 6.06 -0.44
CA ALA A 33 -9.27 7.51 -0.56
C ALA A 33 -8.34 8.27 0.40
N ARG A 34 -8.26 7.84 1.66
CA ARG A 34 -7.40 8.45 2.68
C ARG A 34 -5.92 8.34 2.33
N LEU A 35 -5.47 7.18 1.83
CA LEU A 35 -4.08 6.99 1.40
C LEU A 35 -3.78 7.76 0.11
N SER A 36 -4.76 7.89 -0.78
CA SER A 36 -4.62 8.66 -2.02
C SER A 36 -4.33 10.13 -1.71
N GLU A 37 -5.06 10.72 -0.76
CA GLU A 37 -4.83 12.09 -0.31
C GLU A 37 -3.52 12.23 0.50
N LYS A 38 -3.27 11.32 1.45
CA LYS A 38 -2.09 11.39 2.36
C LYS A 38 -0.76 11.29 1.62
N TYR A 39 -0.66 10.42 0.61
CA TYR A 39 0.57 10.20 -0.15
C TYR A 39 0.55 10.89 -1.53
N ALA A 40 -0.49 11.67 -1.85
CA ALA A 40 -0.70 12.26 -3.17
C ALA A 40 -0.59 11.23 -4.34
N VAL A 41 -1.01 9.98 -4.07
CA VAL A 41 -0.95 8.86 -5.01
C VAL A 41 -2.35 8.64 -5.59
N SER A 42 -2.50 8.38 -6.89
CA SER A 42 -3.81 8.07 -7.46
C SER A 42 -4.37 6.75 -6.90
N GLU A 43 -5.69 6.67 -6.69
CA GLU A 43 -6.38 5.46 -6.23
C GLU A 43 -6.00 4.23 -7.07
N ARG A 44 -5.87 4.40 -8.39
CA ARG A 44 -5.40 3.34 -9.32
C ARG A 44 -4.05 2.76 -8.92
N LYS A 45 -3.11 3.63 -8.50
CA LYS A 45 -1.76 3.26 -8.09
C LYS A 45 -1.78 2.60 -6.71
N VAL A 46 -2.64 3.07 -5.80
CA VAL A 46 -2.92 2.39 -4.51
C VAL A 46 -3.44 0.97 -4.74
N TYR A 47 -4.45 0.78 -5.60
CA TYR A 47 -4.95 -0.56 -5.94
C TYR A 47 -3.88 -1.46 -6.56
N MET A 48 -3.05 -0.93 -7.45
CA MET A 48 -1.94 -1.68 -8.04
C MET A 48 -0.92 -2.11 -6.98
N LEU A 49 -0.58 -1.22 -6.04
CA LEU A 49 0.34 -1.53 -4.94
C LEU A 49 -0.25 -2.61 -4.03
N ILE A 50 -1.48 -2.43 -3.55
CA ILE A 50 -2.16 -3.44 -2.71
C ILE A 50 -2.19 -4.80 -3.43
N LYS A 51 -2.59 -4.81 -4.70
CA LYS A 51 -2.66 -6.04 -5.50
C LYS A 51 -1.28 -6.69 -5.69
N ARG A 52 -0.24 -5.88 -5.89
CA ARG A 52 1.15 -6.35 -6.01
C ARG A 52 1.63 -6.95 -4.69
N PHE A 53 1.52 -6.22 -3.59
CA PHE A 53 1.90 -6.70 -2.25
C PHE A 53 1.10 -7.94 -1.82
N GLN A 54 -0.20 -8.02 -2.14
CA GLN A 54 -0.99 -9.24 -1.90
C GLN A 54 -0.54 -10.44 -2.76
N ASN A 55 -0.01 -10.20 -3.96
CA ASN A 55 0.54 -11.25 -4.82
C ASN A 55 1.92 -11.70 -4.32
N ASP A 56 2.79 -10.75 -3.98
CA ASP A 56 4.10 -11.00 -3.39
C ASP A 56 3.98 -11.74 -2.03
N CYS A 57 3.00 -11.38 -1.18
CA CYS A 57 2.71 -12.12 0.06
C CYS A 57 2.16 -13.54 -0.17
N LYS A 58 1.69 -13.89 -1.37
CA LYS A 58 1.31 -15.27 -1.71
C LYS A 58 2.48 -16.09 -2.25
N LEU A 59 3.59 -15.46 -2.64
CA LEU A 59 4.76 -16.17 -3.16
C LEU A 59 5.69 -16.70 -2.05
N PHE A 60 5.46 -16.29 -0.79
CA PHE A 60 6.21 -16.77 0.39
C PHE A 60 5.40 -17.72 1.28
N ALA A 61 4.35 -18.34 0.76
CA ALA A 61 3.74 -19.51 1.39
C ALA A 61 4.39 -20.78 0.81
N VAL A 62 5.55 -21.15 1.34
CA VAL A 62 6.15 -22.50 1.22
C VAL A 62 6.55 -23.01 2.60
#